data_AF-A0A932K1Z6-F1
#
_entry.id   AF-A0A932K1Z6-F1
#
_cell.length_a   1.000
_cell.length_b   1.000
_cell.length_c   1.000
_cell.angle_alpha   90.00
_cell.angle_beta   90.00
_cell.angle_gamma   90.00
#
_symmetry.space_group_name_H-M   'P 1'
#
loop_
_entity.id
_entity.type
_entity.pdbx_description
1 polymer ?
#
loop_
_entity_poly.entity_id
_entity_poly.type
_entity_poly.pdbx_seq_one_letter_code
_entity_poly.pdbx_strand_id
1 'polypeptide(L)' 'APEIDFVTLAKSQGVNGAKVTSPKDLERVLRRAVEVTAGGEPYLLDVRVAPVGAGADSTWYQQFKLRR' A
#
# COMPACT_ATOMS: atom_id res chain seq x y z
N ALA A 1 -4.14 13.69 -2.14
CA ALA A 1 -5.16 12.64 -1.95
C ALA A 1 -5.23 12.25 -0.50
N PRO A 2 -6.41 11.91 0.03
CA PRO A 2 -6.45 11.19 1.29
C PRO A 2 -5.65 9.90 1.15
N GLU A 3 -4.88 9.57 2.16
CA GLU A 3 -4.06 8.36 2.17
C GLU A 3 -4.91 7.18 2.64
N ILE A 4 -4.85 6.07 1.90
CA ILE A 4 -5.48 4.81 2.30
C ILE A 4 -4.39 3.95 2.93
N ASP A 5 -4.55 3.61 4.20
CA ASP A 5 -3.65 2.68 4.90
C ASP A 5 -4.08 1.23 4.60
N PHE A 6 -3.53 0.66 3.53
CA PHE A 6 -3.83 -0.72 3.12
C PHE A 6 -3.29 -1.77 4.09
N VAL A 7 -2.27 -1.45 4.89
CA VAL A 7 -1.74 -2.38 5.91
C VAL A 7 -2.75 -2.54 7.04
N THR A 8 -3.31 -1.44 7.53
CA THR A 8 -4.35 -1.49 8.56
C THR A 8 -5.63 -2.15 8.04
N LEU A 9 -6.01 -1.89 6.78
CA LEU A 9 -7.12 -2.59 6.13
C LEU A 9 -6.87 -4.10 6.04
N ALA A 10 -5.70 -4.55 5.57
CA ALA A 10 -5.34 -5.96 5.53
C ALA A 10 -5.38 -6.60 6.92
N LYS A 11 -4.84 -5.91 7.93
CA LYS A 11 -4.83 -6.39 9.31
C LYS A 11 -6.24 -6.62 9.87
N SER A 12 -7.21 -5.79 9.49
CA SER A 12 -8.61 -5.99 9.85
C SER A 12 -9.22 -7.29 9.29
N GLN A 13 -8.63 -7.83 8.23
CA GLN A 13 -9.01 -9.10 7.60
C GLN A 13 -8.13 -10.27 8.05
N GLY A 14 -7.31 -10.08 9.09
CA GLY A 14 -6.36 -11.09 9.57
C GLY A 14 -5.09 -11.22 8.73
N VAL A 15 -4.88 -10.36 7.74
CA VAL A 15 -3.73 -10.42 6.84
C VAL A 15 -2.62 -9.48 7.34
N ASN A 16 -1.42 -10.02 7.56
CA ASN A 16 -0.26 -9.19 7.89
C ASN A 16 0.24 -8.44 6.67
N GLY A 17 0.93 -7.31 6.88
CA GLY A 17 1.51 -6.58 5.77
C GLY A 17 2.57 -5.57 6.19
N ALA A 18 3.22 -4.98 5.18
CA ALA A 18 4.24 -3.96 5.35
C ALA A 18 4.05 -2.82 4.35
N LYS A 19 4.33 -1.61 4.81
CA LYS A 19 4.40 -0.42 3.95
C LYS A 19 5.83 -0.21 3.47
N VAL A 20 6.00 0.08 2.18
CA VAL A 20 7.29 0.34 1.54
C VAL A 20 7.26 1.72 0.91
N THR A 21 8.06 2.64 1.47
CA THR A 21 8.18 4.03 0.96
C THR A 21 9.53 4.31 0.31
N SER A 22 10.45 3.35 0.36
CA SER A 22 11.81 3.46 -0.16
C SER A 22 12.14 2.22 -0.99
N PRO A 23 12.71 2.37 -2.21
CA PRO A 23 13.18 1.24 -3.00
C PRO A 23 14.20 0.34 -2.28
N LYS A 24 14.97 0.89 -1.34
CA LYS A 24 15.99 0.15 -0.57
C LYS A 24 15.39 -0.93 0.32
N ASP A 25 14.14 -0.77 0.73
CA ASP A 25 13.43 -1.73 1.58
C ASP A 25 12.74 -2.84 0.79
N LEU A 26 12.56 -2.64 -0.53
CA LEU A 26 11.70 -3.48 -1.34
C LEU A 26 12.18 -4.94 -1.39
N GLU A 27 13.48 -5.17 -1.59
CA GLU A 27 14.03 -6.53 -1.65
C GLU A 27 13.83 -7.28 -0.34
N ARG A 28 14.20 -6.67 0.79
CA ARG A 28 14.05 -7.26 2.12
C ARG A 28 12.59 -7.62 2.42
N VAL A 29 11.68 -6.72 2.09
CA VAL A 29 10.25 -6.88 2.35
C VAL A 29 9.61 -7.92 1.41
N LEU A 30 10.02 -7.97 0.14
CA LEU A 30 9.60 -9.03 -0.79
C LEU A 30 10.08 -10.41 -0.34
N ARG A 31 11.34 -10.54 0.09
CA ARG A 31 11.86 -11.82 0.65
C ARG A 31 10.99 -12.29 1.81
N ARG A 32 10.66 -11.40 2.74
CA ARG A 32 9.76 -11.72 3.85
C ARG A 32 8.37 -12.13 3.37
N ALA A 33 7.79 -11.42 2.41
CA ALA A 33 6.49 -11.77 1.86
C ALA A 33 6.48 -13.17 1.25
N VAL A 34 7.54 -13.53 0.51
CA VAL A 34 7.71 -14.88 -0.08
C VAL A 34 7.81 -15.96 1.00
N GLU A 35 8.55 -15.72 2.08
CA GLU A 35 8.63 -16.68 3.19
C GLU A 35 7.26 -16.91 3.85
N VAL A 36 6.50 -15.84 4.08
CA VAL A 36 5.16 -15.92 4.70
C VAL A 36 4.19 -16.67 3.78
N THR A 37 4.19 -16.35 2.48
CA THR A 37 3.28 -17.01 1.52
C THR A 37 3.67 -18.45 1.25
N ALA A 38 4.96 -18.80 1.26
CA ALA A 38 5.42 -20.18 1.22
C ALA A 38 4.96 -20.99 2.46
N GLY A 39 4.77 -20.31 3.60
CA GLY A 39 4.19 -20.89 4.81
C GLY A 39 2.67 -21.06 4.80
N GLY A 40 1.99 -20.67 3.71
CA GLY A 40 0.53 -20.78 3.56
C GLY A 40 -0.27 -19.58 4.03
N GLU A 41 0.40 -18.50 4.45
CA GLU A 41 -0.25 -17.29 4.97
C GLU A 41 -0.23 -16.15 3.95
N PRO A 42 -1.31 -15.37 3.79
CA PRO A 42 -1.29 -14.18 2.92
C PRO A 42 -0.44 -13.05 3.52
N TYR A 43 0.17 -12.23 2.67
CA TYR A 43 0.94 -11.05 3.08
C TYR A 43 0.72 -9.87 2.11
N LEU A 44 0.35 -8.70 2.64
CA LEU A 44 0.12 -7.48 1.86
C LEU A 44 1.36 -6.57 1.85
N LEU A 45 1.72 -6.07 0.67
CA LEU A 45 2.70 -5.00 0.52
C LEU A 45 2.01 -3.72 0.02
N ASP A 46 2.03 -2.67 0.83
CA ASP A 46 1.59 -1.33 0.44
C ASP A 46 2.80 -0.52 -0.05
N VAL A 47 3.00 -0.48 -1.37
CA VAL A 47 4.18 0.14 -1.99
C VAL A 47 3.84 1.52 -2.52
N ARG A 48 4.53 2.55 -2.00
CA ARG A 48 4.40 3.91 -2.48
C ARG A 48 5.13 4.05 -3.82
N VAL A 49 4.37 4.34 -4.87
CA VAL A 49 4.90 4.63 -6.21
C VAL A 49 4.62 6.07 -6.62
N ALA A 50 5.49 6.63 -7.46
CA ALA A 50 5.26 7.90 -8.11
C ALA A 50 4.31 7.70 -9.31
N PRO A 51 3.30 8.56 -9.50
CA PRO A 51 2.49 8.53 -10.71
C PRO A 51 3.32 9.01 -11.90
N VAL A 52 3.24 8.30 -13.02
CA VAL A 52 3.95 8.63 -14.26
C VAL A 52 3.05 8.37 -15.47
N GLY A 53 3.25 9.09 -16.57
CA GLY A 53 2.52 8.90 -17.83
C GLY A 53 1.17 9.64 -17.88
N ALA A 54 0.30 9.20 -18.79
CA ALA A 54 -1.02 9.81 -18.99
C ALA A 54 -1.87 9.67 -17.71
N GLY A 55 -2.37 10.80 -17.20
CA GLY A 55 -3.13 10.83 -15.95
C GLY A 55 -2.28 10.88 -14.68
N ALA A 56 -0.99 11.20 -14.76
CA ALA A 56 -0.13 11.35 -13.57
C ALA A 56 -0.65 12.40 -12.57
N ASP A 57 -1.31 13.44 -13.08
CA ASP A 57 -1.91 14.53 -12.28
C ASP A 57 -3.38 14.25 -11.91
N SER A 58 -3.93 13.10 -12.29
CA SER A 58 -5.32 12.75 -11.99
C SER A 58 -5.50 12.46 -10.50
N THR A 59 -6.60 12.94 -9.93
CA THR A 59 -6.99 12.64 -8.54
C THR A 59 -8.21 11.75 -8.50
N TRP A 60 -8.20 10.72 -7.65
CA TRP A 60 -9.29 9.74 -7.52
C TRP A 60 -10.46 10.21 -6.64
N TYR A 61 -10.28 11.31 -5.90
CA TYR A 61 -11.23 11.79 -4.88
C TYR A 61 -11.79 13.14 -5.28
N GLN A 62 -13.04 13.39 -4.86
CA GLN A 62 -13.68 14.71 -5.01
C GLN A 62 -13.23 15.64 -3.88
N GLN A 63 -13.11 16.93 -4.18
CA GLN A 63 -12.92 17.93 -3.15
C GLN A 63 -14.20 18.06 -2.32
N PHE A 64 -14.10 17.81 -1.03
CA PHE A 64 -15.19 18.02 -0.10
C PHE A 64 -14.94 19.27 0.73
N LYS A 65 -15.95 20.14 0.84
CA LYS A 65 -15.95 21.30 1.75
C LYS A 65 -17.13 21.14 2.70
N LEU A 66 -16.85 21.03 4.00
CA LEU A 66 -17.89 21.19 5.01
C LEU A 66 -18.30 22.68 4.98
N ARG A 67 -19.57 23.00 4.68
CA ARG A 67 -20.06 24.38 4.80
C ARG A 67 -19.94 24.80 6.26
N ARG A 68 -19.36 25.99 6.52
CA ARG A 68 -19.49 26.66 7.81
C ARG A 68 -20.92 27.14 8.01
#